data_AF-A0A344LBG8-F1
#
_entry.id   AF-A0A344LBG8-F1
#
_cell.length_a   1.000
_cell.length_b   1.000
_cell.length_c   1.000
_cell.angle_alpha   90.00
_cell.angle_beta   90.00
_cell.angle_gamma   90.00
#
_symmetry.space_group_name_H-M   'P 1'
#
loop_
_entity.id
_entity.type
_entity.pdbx_description
1 polymer ?
#
loop_
_entity_poly.entity_id
_entity_poly.type
_entity_poly.pdbx_seq_one_letter_code
_entity_poly.pdbx_strand_id
1 'polypeptide(L)'
;MEKTIPLLPCVSITETLDFYCSLGFEITYRQKAPNVYAVVAFDEIELHFYVLKGLVPQDNFSTCYVLTDRVDVLYERFTGGLRAALGKLPSRGLPRVNPLKNLRSGNRQFIVIDPSGNYVRIGQPFAEQTNGLAKGSPGGPKLGRALETATMFADSHDDPEAAVRVLDRALALDEEVPAALRFRALVLRADLAVRLGADDDARRLLSEVDGFGPVADGDVTDERQRVEDLRLQLTTQ
;
A
#
# COMPACT_ATOMS: atom_id res chain seq x y z
N MET A 1 24.65 -4.78 -21.39
CA MET A 1 23.44 -5.01 -20.56
C MET A 1 22.70 -3.71 -20.49
N GLU A 2 21.53 -3.69 -21.07
CA GLU A 2 20.62 -2.58 -21.16
C GLU A 2 19.72 -2.58 -19.91
N LYS A 3 19.51 -1.42 -19.28
CA LYS A 3 18.65 -1.24 -18.09
C LYS A 3 17.69 -0.09 -18.33
N THR A 4 16.44 -0.24 -17.92
CA THR A 4 15.46 0.85 -17.88
C THR A 4 15.41 1.41 -16.45
N ILE A 5 15.50 2.74 -16.30
CA ILE A 5 15.48 3.40 -15.00
C ILE A 5 14.33 4.41 -14.97
N PRO A 6 13.42 4.34 -13.97
CA PRO A 6 12.37 5.33 -13.82
C PRO A 6 12.94 6.66 -13.31
N LEU A 7 12.53 7.74 -13.97
CA LEU A 7 12.77 9.12 -13.53
C LEU A 7 11.44 9.68 -13.01
N LEU A 8 11.34 9.88 -11.70
CA LEU A 8 10.13 10.31 -11.03
C LEU A 8 10.18 11.82 -10.71
N PRO A 9 9.09 12.57 -10.94
CA PRO A 9 9.03 13.98 -10.60
C PRO A 9 8.92 14.15 -9.08
N CYS A 10 9.50 15.21 -8.55
CA CYS A 10 9.34 15.56 -7.14
C CYS A 10 9.12 17.07 -6.95
N VAL A 11 8.50 17.44 -5.83
CA VAL A 11 8.38 18.84 -5.39
C VAL A 11 9.70 19.32 -4.77
N SER A 12 10.31 18.47 -3.93
CA SER A 12 11.53 18.77 -3.17
C SER A 12 12.48 17.59 -3.21
N ILE A 13 13.69 17.79 -3.77
CA ILE A 13 14.73 16.76 -3.79
C ILE A 13 15.20 16.40 -2.37
N THR A 14 15.28 17.37 -1.46
CA THR A 14 15.71 17.08 -0.08
C THR A 14 14.70 16.20 0.63
N GLU A 15 13.41 16.54 0.57
CA GLU A 15 12.34 15.74 1.21
C GLU A 15 12.25 14.33 0.60
N THR A 16 12.43 14.24 -0.73
CA THR A 16 12.47 12.96 -1.43
C THR A 16 13.64 12.10 -0.94
N LEU A 17 14.85 12.67 -0.86
CA LEU A 17 16.03 11.96 -0.39
C LEU A 17 15.87 11.50 1.07
N ASP A 18 15.39 12.37 1.95
CA ASP A 18 15.15 12.03 3.36
C ASP A 18 14.16 10.86 3.49
N PHE A 19 13.08 10.87 2.69
CA PHE A 19 12.11 9.78 2.65
C PHE A 19 12.72 8.46 2.15
N TYR A 20 13.38 8.44 0.99
CA TYR A 20 13.96 7.19 0.46
C TYR A 20 15.10 6.66 1.34
N CYS A 21 15.88 7.53 1.97
CA CYS A 21 16.87 7.11 2.96
C CYS A 21 16.22 6.47 4.20
N SER A 22 15.04 6.93 4.62
CA SER A 22 14.29 6.27 5.71
C SER A 22 13.83 4.85 5.35
N LEU A 23 13.65 4.55 4.05
CA LEU A 23 13.38 3.20 3.54
C LEU A 23 14.66 2.35 3.46
N GLY A 24 15.83 2.94 3.70
CA GLY A 24 17.14 2.30 3.64
C GLY A 24 17.87 2.46 2.32
N PHE A 25 17.39 3.30 1.39
CA PHE A 25 18.13 3.60 0.15
C PHE A 25 19.35 4.49 0.44
N GLU A 26 20.39 4.31 -0.37
CA GLU A 26 21.58 5.15 -0.38
C GLU A 26 21.51 6.20 -1.48
N ILE A 27 22.03 7.40 -1.21
CA ILE A 27 22.16 8.45 -2.21
C ILE A 27 23.42 8.18 -3.04
N THR A 28 23.26 7.79 -4.30
CA THR A 28 24.40 7.46 -5.17
C THR A 28 24.81 8.64 -6.06
N TYR A 29 23.91 9.61 -6.28
CA TYR A 29 24.22 10.82 -7.03
C TYR A 29 23.31 11.99 -6.62
N ARG A 30 23.86 13.20 -6.63
CA ARG A 30 23.11 14.44 -6.38
C ARG A 30 23.68 15.60 -7.18
N GLN A 31 22.81 16.29 -7.91
CA GLN A 31 23.12 17.50 -8.67
C GLN A 31 22.27 18.67 -8.17
N LYS A 32 22.91 19.80 -7.87
CA LYS A 32 22.21 21.04 -7.45
C LYS A 32 21.90 21.99 -8.61
N ALA A 33 22.70 21.98 -9.68
CA ALA A 33 22.57 22.86 -10.85
C ALA A 33 23.18 22.20 -12.10
N PRO A 34 22.74 22.56 -13.33
CA PRO A 34 21.66 23.51 -13.63
C PRO A 34 20.26 22.96 -13.32
N ASN A 35 20.09 21.64 -13.34
CA ASN A 35 18.84 20.97 -13.01
C ASN A 35 19.00 20.21 -11.69
N VAL A 36 18.09 20.42 -10.74
CA VAL A 36 18.13 19.71 -9.46
C VAL A 36 17.73 18.26 -9.71
N TYR A 37 18.63 17.33 -9.38
CA TYR A 37 18.52 15.92 -9.69
C TYR A 37 19.13 15.07 -8.59
N ALA A 38 18.59 13.88 -8.36
CA ALA A 38 19.19 12.91 -7.46
C ALA A 38 18.92 11.47 -7.89
N VAL A 39 19.81 10.58 -7.46
CA VAL A 39 19.67 9.13 -7.63
C VAL A 39 19.78 8.47 -6.26
N VAL A 40 18.89 7.53 -6.02
CA VAL A 40 18.95 6.64 -4.87
C VAL A 40 18.98 5.19 -5.32
N ALA A 41 19.67 4.34 -4.56
CA ALA A 41 19.75 2.92 -4.84
C ALA A 41 19.53 2.06 -3.57
N PHE A 42 18.93 0.90 -3.77
CA PHE A 42 18.80 -0.16 -2.77
C PHE A 42 18.94 -1.50 -3.50
N ASP A 43 19.98 -2.28 -3.20
CA ASP A 43 20.35 -3.46 -3.99
C ASP A 43 20.37 -3.13 -5.50
N GLU A 44 19.51 -3.79 -6.29
CA GLU A 44 19.38 -3.60 -7.74
C GLU A 44 18.36 -2.51 -8.12
N ILE A 45 17.58 -2.01 -7.15
CA ILE A 45 16.58 -0.97 -7.34
C ILE A 45 17.30 0.36 -7.45
N GLU A 46 17.05 1.07 -8.55
CA GLU A 46 17.61 2.38 -8.83
C GLU A 46 16.49 3.32 -9.25
N LEU A 47 16.34 4.43 -8.52
CA LEU A 47 15.31 5.43 -8.76
C LEU A 47 15.94 6.81 -8.92
N HIS A 48 15.53 7.51 -9.97
CA HIS A 48 16.02 8.85 -10.28
C HIS A 48 14.92 9.87 -10.04
N PHE A 49 15.30 11.06 -9.59
CA PHE A 49 14.37 12.13 -9.25
C PHE A 49 14.79 13.47 -9.86
N TYR A 50 13.80 14.22 -10.33
CA TYR A 50 13.97 15.59 -10.84
C TYR A 50 12.89 16.51 -10.28
N VAL A 51 13.21 17.79 -10.08
CA VAL A 51 12.21 18.76 -9.62
C VAL A 51 11.28 19.15 -10.77
N LEU A 52 9.97 18.94 -10.59
CA LEU A 52 8.94 19.39 -11.52
C LEU A 52 8.18 20.59 -10.94
N LYS A 53 8.40 21.78 -11.51
CA LYS A 53 7.76 23.01 -11.04
C LYS A 53 6.24 22.94 -11.21
N GLY A 54 5.51 23.23 -10.13
CA GLY A 54 4.05 23.23 -10.14
C GLY A 54 3.41 21.84 -10.01
N LEU A 55 4.21 20.80 -9.73
CA LEU A 55 3.67 19.49 -9.37
C LEU A 55 2.77 19.62 -8.14
N VAL A 56 1.52 19.18 -8.27
CA VAL A 56 0.58 18.98 -7.16
C VAL A 56 0.65 17.51 -6.78
N PRO A 57 1.22 17.14 -5.60
CA PRO A 57 1.41 15.74 -5.23
C PRO A 57 0.15 14.88 -5.28
N GLN A 58 -1.01 15.46 -4.94
CA GLN A 58 -2.29 14.76 -4.93
C GLN A 58 -2.79 14.40 -6.35
N ASP A 59 -2.34 15.14 -7.37
CA ASP A 59 -2.72 14.93 -8.77
C ASP A 59 -1.61 14.18 -9.56
N ASN A 60 -0.54 13.74 -8.88
CA ASN A 60 0.58 13.07 -9.52
C ASN A 60 0.20 11.63 -9.91
N PHE A 61 0.25 11.34 -11.21
CA PHE A 61 -0.04 10.02 -11.78
C PHE A 61 1.24 9.19 -12.02
N SER A 62 2.40 9.69 -11.61
CA SER A 62 3.68 9.01 -11.82
C SER A 62 3.76 7.71 -11.04
N THR A 63 4.11 6.63 -11.73
CA THR A 63 4.24 5.32 -11.13
C THR A 63 5.37 4.53 -11.78
N CYS A 64 6.01 3.66 -11.01
CA CYS A 64 6.89 2.63 -11.51
C CYS A 64 6.57 1.28 -10.83
N TYR A 65 7.06 0.21 -11.43
CA TYR A 65 6.91 -1.15 -10.90
C TYR A 65 8.29 -1.76 -10.67
N VAL A 66 8.53 -2.21 -9.44
CA VAL A 66 9.70 -2.99 -9.04
C VAL A 66 9.27 -4.45 -8.99
N LEU A 67 9.78 -5.22 -9.95
CA LEU A 67 9.63 -6.67 -9.96
C LEU A 67 10.70 -7.30 -9.07
N THR A 68 10.31 -8.21 -8.20
CA THR A 68 11.21 -8.87 -7.26
C THR A 68 10.76 -10.30 -6.98
N ASP A 69 11.67 -11.12 -6.46
CA ASP A 69 11.46 -12.44 -5.88
C ASP A 69 11.52 -12.43 -4.34
N ARG A 70 11.67 -11.25 -3.73
CA ARG A 70 11.85 -11.04 -2.28
C ARG A 70 10.90 -9.96 -1.74
N VAL A 71 9.64 -9.95 -2.17
CA VAL A 71 8.69 -8.86 -1.82
C VAL A 71 8.49 -8.72 -0.32
N ASP A 72 8.42 -9.83 0.42
CA ASP A 72 8.26 -9.84 1.88
C ASP A 72 9.47 -9.17 2.58
N VAL A 73 10.68 -9.50 2.13
CA VAL A 73 11.92 -8.90 2.68
C VAL A 73 11.96 -7.39 2.43
N LEU A 74 11.59 -6.95 1.23
CA LEU A 74 11.51 -5.52 0.91
C LEU A 74 10.44 -4.82 1.73
N TYR A 75 9.28 -5.46 1.92
CA TYR A 75 8.19 -4.90 2.74
C TYR A 75 8.64 -4.71 4.20
N GLU A 76 9.24 -5.73 4.81
CA GLU A 76 9.76 -5.65 6.17
C GLU A 76 10.84 -4.57 6.30
N ARG A 77 11.78 -4.51 5.35
CA ARG A 77 12.86 -3.53 5.36
C ARG A 77 12.33 -2.10 5.28
N PHE A 78 11.45 -1.84 4.32
CA PHE A 78 10.94 -0.50 4.04
C PHE A 78 10.01 -0.02 5.15
N THR A 79 9.07 -0.86 5.59
CA THR A 79 8.15 -0.49 6.68
C THR A 79 8.87 -0.39 8.03
N GLY A 80 9.86 -1.24 8.29
CA GLY A 80 10.71 -1.16 9.47
C GLY A 80 11.51 0.15 9.53
N GLY A 81 12.09 0.57 8.40
CA GLY A 81 12.77 1.86 8.27
C GLY A 81 11.86 3.05 8.55
N LEU A 82 10.64 3.06 7.99
CA LEU A 82 9.64 4.10 8.26
C LEU A 82 9.23 4.14 9.73
N ARG A 83 9.00 2.98 10.36
CA ARG A 83 8.69 2.93 11.81
C ARG A 83 9.83 3.48 12.64
N ALA A 84 11.08 3.16 12.31
CA ALA A 84 12.23 3.68 13.02
C ALA A 84 12.37 5.20 12.88
N ALA A 85 12.11 5.74 11.68
CA ALA A 85 12.25 7.16 11.40
C ALA A 85 11.06 8.01 11.89
N LEU A 86 9.84 7.49 11.81
CA LEU A 86 8.59 8.23 12.04
C LEU A 86 7.82 7.78 13.29
N GLY A 87 8.27 6.71 13.95
CA GLY A 87 7.56 6.08 15.08
C GLY A 87 6.32 5.27 14.69
N LYS A 88 5.90 5.32 13.42
CA LYS A 88 4.71 4.66 12.89
C LYS A 88 4.82 4.42 11.38
N LEU A 89 3.94 3.58 10.84
CA LEU A 89 3.82 3.39 9.39
C LEU A 89 2.79 4.39 8.82
N PRO A 90 3.20 5.39 8.00
CA PRO A 90 2.28 6.37 7.47
C PRO A 90 1.21 5.71 6.61
N SER A 91 -0.05 5.93 7.00
CA SER A 91 -1.22 5.25 6.44
C SER A 91 -2.30 6.22 5.93
N ARG A 92 -2.05 7.53 6.03
CA ARG A 92 -2.97 8.62 5.64
C ARG A 92 -2.18 9.70 4.92
N GLY A 93 -2.75 10.24 3.85
CA GLY A 93 -2.15 11.34 3.09
C GLY A 93 -0.89 10.92 2.34
N LEU A 94 0.06 11.85 2.24
CA LEU A 94 1.37 11.67 1.63
C LEU A 94 2.47 12.00 2.65
N PRO A 95 3.56 11.22 2.72
CA PRO A 95 3.71 9.90 2.12
C PRO A 95 2.79 8.86 2.78
N ARG A 96 2.58 7.70 2.16
CA ARG A 96 1.90 6.55 2.79
C ARG A 96 2.35 5.21 2.21
N VAL A 97 2.09 4.12 2.93
CA VAL A 97 2.30 2.75 2.44
C VAL A 97 0.96 2.00 2.42
N ASN A 98 0.58 1.48 1.26
CA ASN A 98 -0.52 0.52 1.16
C ASN A 98 0.03 -0.89 1.46
N PRO A 99 -0.64 -1.67 2.33
CA PRO A 99 -0.07 -2.89 2.90
C PRO A 99 0.15 -4.01 1.88
N LEU A 100 1.07 -4.91 2.22
CA LEU A 100 1.34 -6.14 1.48
C LEU A 100 0.11 -7.04 1.43
N LYS A 101 -0.20 -7.56 0.24
CA LYS A 101 -1.32 -8.47 0.04
C LYS A 101 -1.12 -9.35 -1.19
N ASN A 102 -1.80 -10.50 -1.20
CA ASN A 102 -1.90 -11.34 -2.38
C ASN A 102 -3.05 -10.86 -3.27
N LEU A 103 -2.74 -10.35 -4.45
CA LEU A 103 -3.72 -9.92 -5.43
C LEU A 103 -4.22 -11.10 -6.26
N ARG A 104 -5.50 -11.07 -6.64
CA ARG A 104 -6.07 -12.03 -7.60
C ARG A 104 -5.42 -12.01 -8.98
N SER A 105 -4.73 -10.91 -9.31
CA SER A 105 -3.93 -10.81 -10.52
C SER A 105 -2.72 -11.76 -10.53
N GLY A 106 -2.44 -12.48 -9.43
CA GLY A 106 -1.33 -13.43 -9.32
C GLY A 106 -0.04 -12.80 -8.78
N ASN A 107 -0.11 -11.57 -8.27
CA ASN A 107 1.02 -10.84 -7.70
C ASN A 107 0.83 -10.56 -6.21
N ARG A 108 1.87 -10.82 -5.42
CA ARG A 108 1.99 -10.37 -4.03
C ARG A 108 2.63 -8.99 -4.07
N GLN A 109 1.97 -7.98 -3.54
CA GLN A 109 2.36 -6.58 -3.78
C GLN A 109 2.06 -5.68 -2.58
N PHE A 110 2.93 -4.70 -2.37
CA PHE A 110 2.66 -3.49 -1.58
C PHE A 110 2.99 -2.23 -2.41
N ILE A 111 2.53 -1.07 -1.94
CA ILE A 111 2.75 0.20 -2.64
C ILE A 111 3.33 1.21 -1.67
N VAL A 112 4.44 1.83 -2.07
CA VAL A 112 4.98 3.02 -1.41
C VAL A 112 4.54 4.24 -2.21
N ILE A 113 3.85 5.17 -1.57
CA ILE A 113 3.54 6.48 -2.13
C ILE A 113 4.41 7.52 -1.43
N ASP A 114 5.29 8.16 -2.20
CA ASP A 114 6.27 9.13 -1.68
C ASP A 114 5.64 10.51 -1.39
N PRO A 115 6.40 11.46 -0.79
CA PRO A 115 5.87 12.80 -0.47
C PRO A 115 5.40 13.60 -1.68
N SER A 116 5.90 13.28 -2.88
CA SER A 116 5.51 13.93 -4.15
C SER A 116 4.37 13.19 -4.86
N GLY A 117 3.78 12.16 -4.24
CA GLY A 117 2.68 11.38 -4.80
C GLY A 117 3.10 10.34 -5.84
N ASN A 118 4.39 9.98 -5.93
CA ASN A 118 4.82 8.93 -6.83
C ASN A 118 4.45 7.55 -6.27
N TYR A 119 3.86 6.70 -7.11
CA TYR A 119 3.50 5.32 -6.76
C TYR A 119 4.61 4.36 -7.16
N VAL A 120 5.40 3.91 -6.18
CA VAL A 120 6.33 2.78 -6.36
C VAL A 120 5.57 1.50 -5.98
N ARG A 121 5.24 0.68 -6.97
CA ARG A 121 4.59 -0.62 -6.78
C ARG A 121 5.67 -1.69 -6.71
N ILE A 122 5.75 -2.44 -5.62
CA ILE A 122 6.75 -3.51 -5.45
C ILE A 122 5.99 -4.82 -5.40
N GLY A 123 6.26 -5.71 -6.35
CA GLY A 123 5.52 -6.96 -6.42
C GLY A 123 6.29 -8.15 -6.97
N GLN A 124 5.81 -9.32 -6.56
CA GLN A 124 6.34 -10.62 -6.87
C GLN A 124 5.22 -11.51 -7.42
N PRO A 125 5.38 -12.07 -8.64
CA PRO A 125 4.47 -13.07 -9.15
C PRO A 125 4.50 -14.32 -8.27
N PHE A 126 3.34 -14.81 -7.87
CA PHE A 126 3.19 -16.09 -7.14
C PHE A 126 2.23 -17.05 -7.85
N ALA A 127 1.50 -16.57 -8.86
CA ALA A 127 0.62 -17.37 -9.71
C ALA A 127 0.62 -16.84 -11.15
N GLU A 128 -0.12 -17.51 -12.05
CA GLU A 128 -0.29 -17.04 -13.43
C GLU A 128 -0.91 -15.64 -13.43
N GLN A 129 -0.23 -14.70 -14.10
CA GLN A 129 -0.68 -13.32 -14.11
C GLN A 129 -1.94 -13.18 -14.97
N THR A 130 -2.97 -12.57 -14.40
CA THR A 130 -4.17 -12.17 -15.13
C THR A 130 -4.19 -10.65 -15.27
N ASN A 131 -4.94 -10.13 -16.24
CA ASN A 131 -5.14 -8.69 -16.43
C ASN A 131 -5.97 -8.02 -15.31
N GLY A 132 -6.03 -8.62 -14.11
CA GLY A 132 -6.90 -8.19 -13.00
C GLY A 132 -8.38 -8.55 -13.21
N LEU A 133 -8.79 -8.92 -14.43
CA LEU A 133 -10.08 -9.53 -14.72
C LEU A 133 -9.83 -11.03 -14.75
N ALA A 134 -10.00 -11.69 -13.61
CA ALA A 134 -10.05 -13.15 -13.60
C ALA A 134 -10.97 -13.64 -14.74
N LYS A 135 -10.55 -14.66 -15.50
CA LYS A 135 -11.44 -15.28 -16.50
C LYS A 135 -12.66 -15.84 -15.76
N GLY A 136 -13.82 -15.19 -15.93
CA GLY A 136 -15.09 -15.54 -15.27
C GLY A 136 -15.40 -14.66 -14.05
N SER A 137 -16.69 -14.52 -13.72
CA SER A 137 -17.09 -13.96 -12.41
C SER A 137 -16.43 -14.81 -11.33
N PRO A 138 -15.80 -14.21 -10.29
CA PRO A 138 -15.30 -14.99 -9.18
C PRO A 138 -16.45 -15.82 -8.61
N GLY A 139 -16.37 -17.15 -8.75
CA GLY A 139 -17.18 -18.05 -7.95
C GLY A 139 -16.89 -17.77 -6.48
N GLY A 140 -17.89 -17.95 -5.62
CA GLY A 140 -17.75 -17.76 -4.17
C GLY A 140 -18.57 -16.59 -3.60
N PRO A 141 -18.34 -16.27 -2.31
CA PRO A 141 -19.18 -15.33 -1.57
C PRO A 141 -19.22 -13.93 -2.18
N LYS A 142 -20.32 -13.20 -1.96
CA LYS A 142 -20.44 -11.78 -2.35
C LYS A 142 -19.39 -10.92 -1.64
N LEU A 143 -19.07 -11.23 -0.38
CA LEU A 143 -18.03 -10.52 0.36
C LEU A 143 -16.64 -10.65 -0.29
N GLY A 144 -16.31 -11.81 -0.88
CA GLY A 144 -15.04 -12.00 -1.60
C GLY A 144 -14.89 -11.06 -2.78
N ARG A 145 -15.93 -10.99 -3.61
CA ARG A 145 -15.97 -10.07 -4.77
C ARG A 145 -15.92 -8.60 -4.36
N ALA A 146 -16.60 -8.25 -3.26
CA ALA A 146 -16.58 -6.91 -2.72
C ALA A 146 -15.20 -6.51 -2.20
N LEU A 147 -14.50 -7.41 -1.49
CA LEU A 147 -13.15 -7.20 -1.01
C LEU A 147 -12.16 -6.95 -2.16
N GLU A 148 -12.27 -7.72 -3.24
CA GLU A 148 -11.46 -7.54 -4.45
C GLU A 148 -11.71 -6.18 -5.11
N THR A 149 -12.99 -5.85 -5.31
CA THR A 149 -13.40 -4.58 -5.91
C THR A 149 -12.94 -3.40 -5.08
N ALA A 150 -13.08 -3.48 -3.75
CA ALA A 150 -12.65 -2.44 -2.84
C ALA A 150 -11.13 -2.29 -2.80
N THR A 151 -10.38 -3.39 -2.89
CA THR A 151 -8.91 -3.35 -3.02
C THR A 151 -8.51 -2.61 -4.30
N MET A 152 -9.19 -2.87 -5.41
CA MET A 152 -8.94 -2.19 -6.69
C MET A 152 -9.26 -0.69 -6.62
N PHE A 153 -10.38 -0.30 -6.02
CA PHE A 153 -10.70 1.11 -5.81
C PHE A 153 -9.66 1.80 -4.92
N ALA A 154 -9.27 1.16 -3.81
CA ALA A 154 -8.35 1.71 -2.83
C ALA A 154 -6.90 1.86 -3.33
N ASP A 155 -6.41 0.90 -4.11
CA ASP A 155 -4.98 0.85 -4.48
C ASP A 155 -4.70 1.27 -5.92
N SER A 156 -5.65 1.08 -6.85
CA SER A 156 -5.45 1.41 -8.27
C SER A 156 -6.06 2.76 -8.64
N HIS A 157 -7.24 3.08 -8.10
CA HIS A 157 -7.95 4.33 -8.39
C HIS A 157 -7.73 5.41 -7.33
N ASP A 158 -7.13 5.04 -6.20
CA ASP A 158 -7.03 5.87 -4.99
C ASP A 158 -8.38 6.48 -4.57
N ASP A 159 -9.44 5.67 -4.68
CA ASP A 159 -10.83 6.04 -4.34
C ASP A 159 -11.28 5.26 -3.08
N PRO A 160 -10.86 5.71 -1.88
CA PRO A 160 -11.24 5.04 -0.64
C PRO A 160 -12.75 5.13 -0.36
N GLU A 161 -13.45 6.14 -0.87
CA GLU A 161 -14.90 6.27 -0.68
C GLU A 161 -15.67 5.20 -1.46
N ALA A 162 -15.31 4.95 -2.72
CA ALA A 162 -15.88 3.85 -3.49
C ALA A 162 -15.58 2.49 -2.88
N ALA A 163 -14.36 2.29 -2.38
CA ALA A 163 -13.97 1.08 -1.68
C ALA A 163 -14.85 0.83 -0.44
N VAL A 164 -15.08 1.86 0.38
CA VAL A 164 -15.97 1.83 1.54
C VAL A 164 -17.40 1.45 1.14
N ARG A 165 -17.98 2.13 0.14
CA ARG A 165 -19.36 1.87 -0.30
C ARG A 165 -19.59 0.41 -0.70
N VAL A 166 -18.63 -0.18 -1.40
CA VAL A 166 -18.72 -1.58 -1.85
C VAL A 166 -18.56 -2.57 -0.68
N LEU A 167 -17.62 -2.32 0.23
CA LEU A 167 -17.43 -3.18 1.42
C LEU A 167 -18.62 -3.12 2.37
N ASP A 168 -19.11 -1.93 2.71
CA ASP A 168 -20.19 -1.77 3.68
C ASP A 168 -21.46 -2.47 3.22
N ARG A 169 -21.77 -2.39 1.92
CA ARG A 169 -22.90 -3.11 1.33
C ARG A 169 -22.76 -4.63 1.46
N ALA A 170 -21.56 -5.18 1.31
CA ALA A 170 -21.33 -6.61 1.38
C ALA A 170 -21.24 -7.12 2.82
N LEU A 171 -20.64 -6.35 3.74
CA LEU A 171 -20.57 -6.67 5.16
C LEU A 171 -21.94 -6.66 5.85
N ALA A 172 -22.88 -5.85 5.33
CA ALA A 172 -24.26 -5.81 5.81
C ALA A 172 -25.12 -7.02 5.34
N LEU A 173 -24.60 -7.88 4.47
CA LEU A 173 -25.30 -9.10 4.07
C LEU A 173 -25.11 -10.18 5.14
N ASP A 174 -26.20 -10.88 5.47
CA ASP A 174 -26.18 -12.07 6.32
C ASP A 174 -25.78 -13.31 5.50
N GLU A 175 -24.58 -13.24 4.90
CA GLU A 175 -23.97 -14.33 4.15
C GLU A 175 -22.98 -15.07 5.07
N GLU A 176 -23.16 -16.38 5.23
CA GLU A 176 -22.19 -17.22 5.93
C GLU A 176 -20.91 -17.33 5.09
N VAL A 177 -19.79 -16.90 5.66
CA VAL A 177 -18.49 -16.80 4.97
C VAL A 177 -17.36 -17.29 5.88
N PRO A 178 -16.24 -17.76 5.30
CA PRO A 178 -15.02 -18.07 6.06
C PRO A 178 -14.61 -16.91 6.98
N ALA A 179 -14.14 -17.25 8.19
CA ALA A 179 -13.70 -16.30 9.19
C ALA A 179 -12.54 -15.44 8.65
N ALA A 180 -11.58 -16.06 7.94
CA ALA A 180 -10.50 -15.33 7.26
C ALA A 180 -11.02 -14.29 6.27
N LEU A 181 -12.06 -14.61 5.49
CA LEU A 181 -12.60 -13.67 4.52
C LEU A 181 -13.24 -12.46 5.20
N ARG A 182 -14.02 -12.70 6.26
CA ARG A 182 -14.65 -11.61 7.04
C ARG A 182 -13.60 -10.76 7.76
N PHE A 183 -12.58 -11.39 8.34
CA PHE A 183 -11.46 -10.72 8.99
C PHE A 183 -10.76 -9.76 8.02
N ARG A 184 -10.37 -10.23 6.82
CA ARG A 184 -9.72 -9.41 5.80
C ARG A 184 -10.57 -8.22 5.37
N ALA A 185 -11.87 -8.42 5.20
CA ALA A 185 -12.80 -7.35 4.83
C ALA A 185 -12.89 -6.26 5.90
N LEU A 186 -12.95 -6.65 7.19
CA LEU A 186 -12.96 -5.70 8.30
C LEU A 186 -11.64 -4.94 8.43
N VAL A 187 -10.50 -5.61 8.26
CA VAL A 187 -9.17 -4.95 8.29
C VAL A 187 -9.02 -3.94 7.15
N LEU A 188 -9.42 -4.29 5.92
CA LEU A 188 -9.41 -3.33 4.82
C LEU A 188 -10.37 -2.15 5.10
N ARG A 189 -11.55 -2.42 5.67
CA ARG A 189 -12.51 -1.35 5.98
C ARG A 189 -12.00 -0.40 7.08
N ALA A 190 -11.27 -0.93 8.08
CA ALA A 190 -10.61 -0.15 9.12
C ALA A 190 -9.46 0.71 8.54
N ASP A 191 -8.66 0.12 7.64
CA ASP A 191 -7.62 0.84 6.91
C ASP A 191 -8.19 2.03 6.13
N LEU A 192 -9.28 1.80 5.39
CA LEU A 192 -9.97 2.85 4.64
C LEU A 192 -10.54 3.95 5.55
N ALA A 193 -11.07 3.58 6.73
CA ALA A 193 -11.52 4.56 7.72
C ALA A 193 -10.37 5.46 8.19
N VAL A 194 -9.18 4.88 8.45
CA VAL A 194 -7.98 5.66 8.76
C VAL A 194 -7.57 6.56 7.60
N ARG A 195 -7.62 6.09 6.35
CA ARG A 195 -7.30 6.93 5.17
C ARG A 195 -8.25 8.13 5.04
N LEU A 196 -9.54 7.94 5.35
CA LEU A 196 -10.58 8.96 5.27
C LEU A 196 -10.66 9.88 6.51
N GLY A 197 -9.86 9.65 7.55
CA GLY A 197 -9.95 10.43 8.79
C GLY A 197 -11.11 10.05 9.72
N ALA A 198 -11.80 8.94 9.44
CA ALA A 198 -12.89 8.42 10.26
C ALA A 198 -12.35 7.53 11.40
N ASP A 199 -11.64 8.14 12.34
CA ASP A 199 -10.88 7.41 13.38
C ASP A 199 -11.76 6.60 14.33
N ASP A 200 -12.94 7.10 14.67
CA ASP A 200 -13.88 6.37 15.54
C ASP A 200 -14.45 5.13 14.85
N ASP A 201 -14.73 5.23 13.54
CA ASP A 201 -15.10 4.07 12.73
C ASP A 201 -13.95 3.07 12.66
N ALA A 202 -12.72 3.53 12.46
CA ALA A 202 -11.55 2.67 12.46
C ALA A 202 -11.41 1.91 13.79
N ARG A 203 -11.53 2.61 14.93
CA ARG A 203 -11.47 1.99 16.27
C ARG A 203 -12.59 0.97 16.48
N ARG A 204 -13.83 1.28 16.07
CA ARG A 204 -14.96 0.35 16.14
C ARG A 204 -14.68 -0.93 15.34
N LEU A 205 -14.24 -0.78 14.09
CA LEU A 205 -13.93 -1.92 13.22
C LEU A 205 -12.78 -2.76 13.77
N LEU A 206 -11.74 -2.13 14.34
CA LEU A 206 -10.65 -2.85 15.00
C LEU A 206 -11.13 -3.60 16.26
N SER A 207 -12.09 -3.05 17.00
CA SER A 207 -12.73 -3.75 18.12
C SER A 207 -13.58 -4.94 17.65
N GLU A 208 -14.19 -4.88 16.48
CA GLU A 208 -14.88 -6.04 15.88
C GLU A 208 -13.89 -7.12 15.46
N VAL A 209 -12.72 -6.71 14.92
CA VAL A 209 -11.62 -7.62 14.58
C VAL A 209 -11.09 -8.36 15.82
N ASP A 210 -11.09 -7.75 17.01
CA ASP A 210 -10.72 -8.41 18.27
C ASP A 210 -11.67 -9.54 18.69
N GLY A 211 -12.90 -9.52 18.19
CA GLY A 211 -13.84 -10.63 18.38
C GLY A 211 -13.43 -11.91 17.65
N PHE A 212 -12.48 -11.83 16.71
CA PHE A 212 -11.94 -12.99 16.03
C PHE A 212 -10.84 -13.62 16.89
N GLY A 213 -11.04 -14.87 17.29
CA GLY A 213 -9.98 -15.70 17.85
C GLY A 213 -8.91 -16.08 16.81
N PRO A 214 -8.21 -17.20 17.01
CA PRO A 214 -7.38 -17.78 15.97
C PRO A 214 -8.22 -18.06 14.72
N VAL A 215 -7.85 -17.41 13.61
CA VAL A 215 -8.48 -17.62 12.30
C VAL A 215 -7.83 -18.86 11.69
N ALA A 216 -8.52 -20.00 11.80
CA ALA A 216 -7.96 -21.31 11.45
C ALA A 216 -8.16 -21.68 9.96
N ASP A 217 -9.03 -20.98 9.24
CA ASP A 217 -9.44 -21.29 7.86
C ASP A 217 -8.66 -20.50 6.79
N GLY A 218 -7.61 -19.78 7.18
CA GLY A 218 -6.71 -19.10 6.25
C GLY A 218 -5.58 -18.35 6.95
N ASP A 219 -4.48 -18.13 6.22
CA ASP A 219 -3.39 -17.27 6.68
C ASP A 219 -3.82 -15.79 6.64
N VAL A 220 -3.79 -15.13 7.79
CA VAL A 220 -4.14 -13.70 7.95
C VAL A 220 -2.98 -12.92 8.57
N THR A 221 -1.75 -13.41 8.42
CA THR A 221 -0.55 -12.81 9.03
C THR A 221 -0.36 -11.36 8.59
N ASP A 222 -0.51 -11.08 7.29
CA ASP A 222 -0.41 -9.72 6.74
C ASP A 222 -1.47 -8.78 7.35
N GLU A 223 -2.72 -9.25 7.44
CA GLU A 223 -3.81 -8.44 7.98
C GLU A 223 -3.67 -8.22 9.50
N ARG A 224 -3.13 -9.19 10.24
CA ARG A 224 -2.79 -8.99 11.66
C ARG A 224 -1.70 -7.95 11.84
N GLN A 225 -0.65 -7.99 11.02
CA GLN A 225 0.36 -6.94 11.05
C GLN A 225 -0.26 -5.58 10.73
N ARG A 226 -1.18 -5.52 9.76
CA ARG A 226 -1.89 -4.27 9.42
C ARG A 226 -2.74 -3.76 10.58
N VAL A 227 -3.40 -4.61 11.34
CA VAL A 227 -4.16 -4.22 12.55
C VAL A 227 -3.26 -3.50 13.55
N GLU A 228 -2.07 -4.03 13.83
CA GLU A 228 -1.11 -3.39 14.73
C GLU A 228 -0.64 -2.02 14.20
N ASP A 229 -0.43 -1.91 12.89
CA ASP A 229 -0.04 -0.65 12.26
C ASP A 229 -1.11 0.43 12.39
N LEU A 230 -2.38 0.05 12.19
CA LEU A 230 -3.52 0.96 12.32
C LEU A 230 -3.69 1.42 13.77
N ARG A 231 -3.48 0.53 14.75
CA ARG A 231 -3.51 0.87 16.17
C ARG A 231 -2.47 1.92 16.52
N LEU A 232 -1.21 1.69 16.13
CA LEU A 232 -0.12 2.65 16.35
C LEU A 232 -0.38 4.00 15.68
N GLN A 233 -0.99 3.98 14.49
CA GLN A 233 -1.39 5.21 13.80
C GLN A 233 -2.46 5.99 14.58
N LEU A 234 -3.44 5.30 15.19
CA LEU A 234 -4.57 5.88 15.92
C LEU A 234 -4.24 6.36 17.34
N THR A 235 -3.11 5.94 17.92
CA THR A 235 -2.64 6.38 19.25
C THR A 235 -1.78 7.65 19.19
N THR A 236 -1.27 8.03 18.03
CA THR A 236 -0.23 9.06 17.88
C THR A 236 -0.81 10.39 17.35
N GLN A 237 -1.89 10.90 17.98
CA GLN A 237 -2.46 12.22 17.69
C GLN A 237 -1.97 13.28 18.66
#